data_AF-A0A809WQ42-F1
#
_entry.id   AF-A0A809WQ42-F1
#
_cell.length_a   1.000
_cell.length_b   1.000
_cell.length_c   1.000
_cell.angle_alpha   90.00
_cell.angle_beta   90.00
_cell.angle_gamma   90.00
#
_symmetry.space_group_name_H-M   'P 1'
#
loop_
_entity.id
_entity.type
_entity.pdbx_description
1 polymer ?
#
loop_
_entity_poly.entity_id
_entity_poly.type
_entity_poly.pdbx_seq_one_letter_code
_entity_poly.pdbx_strand_id
1 'polypeptide(L)'
;MQRDLIAIEMESAGVASAAFSAVKKVGFLTIRAICDFADGKKNDMWQEYAAYSAASCLRSFIESRPVSLSEGAWPKSVASVAATKSRISIAQRKKLFDELCTAFDMEEFKNLCFLLGVDIDEIPGDRKSARVRELILLFERRDTLHVLEEAVDERTR
;
A
#
# COMPACT_ATOMS: atom_id res chain seq x y z
N MET A 1 -10.06 7.16 16.81
CA MET A 1 -8.63 6.96 17.17
C MET A 1 -7.94 8.31 17.10
N GLN A 2 -7.60 8.90 18.24
CA GLN A 2 -6.86 10.17 18.27
C GLN A 2 -5.38 9.84 18.01
N ARG A 3 -4.79 10.45 16.98
CA ARG A 3 -3.37 10.29 16.67
C ARG A 3 -2.63 11.43 17.34
N ASP A 4 -1.73 11.11 18.27
CA ASP A 4 -0.85 12.11 18.86
C ASP A 4 0.27 12.43 17.84
N LEU A 5 0.23 13.65 17.29
CA LEU A 5 1.24 14.13 16.36
C LEU A 5 2.47 14.58 17.14
N ILE A 6 3.59 13.90 16.94
CA ILE A 6 4.86 14.20 17.62
C ILE A 6 5.92 14.86 16.72
N ALA A 7 5.81 14.71 15.39
CA ALA A 7 6.76 15.26 14.41
C ALA A 7 6.14 15.30 13.00
N ILE A 8 6.68 16.15 12.12
CA ILE A 8 6.30 16.29 10.70
C ILE A 8 7.53 16.17 9.77
N GLU A 9 7.28 15.83 8.50
CA GLU A 9 8.26 15.32 7.52
C GLU A 9 7.59 15.20 6.13
N MET A 10 8.32 14.87 5.05
CA MET A 10 7.76 14.95 3.68
C MET A 10 7.79 13.66 2.83
N GLU A 11 8.30 12.53 3.35
CA GLU A 11 8.57 11.32 2.57
C GLU A 11 7.96 10.02 3.13
N SER A 12 7.96 9.82 4.45
CA SER A 12 7.63 8.53 5.07
C SER A 12 6.18 8.17 4.89
N ALA A 13 5.25 9.13 4.92
CA ALA A 13 3.86 8.86 4.58
C ALA A 13 3.69 8.25 3.18
N GLY A 14 4.44 8.76 2.19
CA GLY A 14 4.43 8.24 0.82
C GLY A 14 5.04 6.85 0.72
N VAL A 15 6.18 6.61 1.39
CA VAL A 15 6.82 5.29 1.42
C VAL A 15 5.94 4.26 2.13
N ALA A 16 5.32 4.63 3.26
CA ALA A 16 4.38 3.79 3.98
C ALA A 16 3.18 3.43 3.11
N SER A 17 2.56 4.42 2.47
CA SER A 17 1.43 4.21 1.55
C SER A 17 1.79 3.24 0.42
N ALA A 18 2.99 3.38 -0.18
CA ALA A 18 3.48 2.47 -1.19
C ALA A 18 3.71 1.05 -0.65
N ALA A 19 4.27 0.91 0.56
CA ALA A 19 4.48 -0.39 1.21
C ALA A 19 3.15 -1.08 1.55
N PHE A 20 2.15 -0.34 2.06
CA PHE A 20 0.79 -0.85 2.33
C PHE A 20 0.04 -1.23 1.05
N SER A 21 0.30 -0.52 -0.04
CA SER A 21 -0.34 -0.78 -1.34
C SER A 21 0.34 -1.91 -2.13
N ALA A 22 1.51 -2.38 -1.71
CA ALA A 22 2.28 -3.38 -2.44
C ALA A 22 1.59 -4.76 -2.48
N VAL A 23 1.78 -5.48 -3.60
CA VAL A 23 1.37 -6.88 -3.82
C VAL A 23 1.75 -7.77 -2.64
N LYS A 24 3.04 -7.73 -2.29
CA LYS A 24 3.62 -8.46 -1.19
C LYS A 24 3.57 -7.56 0.03
N LYS A 25 3.18 -8.09 1.20
CA LYS A 25 3.27 -7.37 2.46
C LYS A 25 4.73 -6.95 2.70
N VAL A 26 5.00 -5.65 2.58
CA VAL A 26 6.31 -5.05 2.87
C VAL A 26 6.22 -4.40 4.24
N GLY A 27 7.09 -4.81 5.16
CA GLY A 27 7.24 -4.13 6.45
C GLY A 27 7.83 -2.73 6.23
N PHE A 28 7.33 -1.74 6.97
CA PHE A 28 7.80 -0.37 6.91
C PHE A 28 8.28 0.09 8.28
N LEU A 29 9.49 0.67 8.32
CA LEU A 29 10.07 1.33 9.49
C LEU A 29 10.72 2.63 9.03
N THR A 30 10.46 3.72 9.74
CA THR A 30 11.12 5.00 9.55
C THR A 30 11.93 5.36 10.79
N ILE A 31 13.17 5.82 10.60
CA ILE A 31 14.05 6.30 11.66
C ILE A 31 14.44 7.73 11.30
N ARG A 32 14.21 8.65 12.24
CA ARG A 32 14.48 10.08 12.07
C ARG A 32 15.09 10.69 13.31
N ALA A 33 15.78 11.79 13.10
CA ALA A 33 16.16 12.72 14.15
C ALA A 33 15.53 14.09 13.87
N ILE A 34 15.30 14.86 14.93
CA ILE A 34 14.71 16.20 14.83
C ILE A 34 15.80 17.17 14.34
N CYS A 35 15.54 17.90 13.25
CA CYS A 35 16.41 18.98 12.78
C CYS A 35 15.89 20.38 13.14
N ASP A 36 14.59 20.53 13.42
CA ASP A 36 13.99 21.78 13.88
C ASP A 36 12.65 21.53 14.59
N PHE A 37 12.09 22.57 15.20
CA PHE A 37 10.81 22.52 15.90
C PHE A 37 9.62 22.97 15.05
N ALA A 38 9.80 23.08 13.72
CA ALA A 38 8.82 23.60 12.78
C ALA A 38 8.27 24.99 13.13
N ASP A 39 9.06 25.81 13.81
CA ASP A 39 8.71 27.18 14.22
C ASP A 39 9.32 28.24 13.28
N GLY A 40 9.11 29.51 13.61
CA GLY A 40 9.67 30.63 12.83
C GLY A 40 11.21 30.74 12.87
N LYS A 41 11.90 29.90 13.66
CA LYS A 41 13.37 29.85 13.75
C LYS A 41 13.96 28.69 12.96
N LYS A 42 13.14 27.91 12.25
CA LYS A 42 13.60 26.80 11.41
C LYS A 42 14.68 27.25 10.42
N ASN A 43 15.68 26.43 10.26
CA ASN A 43 16.78 26.62 9.33
C ASN A 43 17.45 25.27 9.07
N ASP A 44 18.40 25.24 8.14
CA ASP A 44 18.96 23.98 7.64
C ASP A 44 20.23 23.53 8.40
N MET A 45 20.67 24.28 9.42
CA MET A 45 21.96 24.04 10.10
C MET A 45 22.05 22.67 10.78
N TRP A 46 20.93 22.14 11.27
CA TRP A 46 20.88 20.88 12.01
C TRP A 46 20.54 19.67 11.15
N GLN A 47 20.25 19.85 9.86
CA GLN A 47 19.85 18.75 8.98
C GLN A 47 20.96 17.70 8.84
N GLU A 48 22.22 18.13 8.70
CA GLU A 48 23.36 17.22 8.57
C GLU A 48 23.57 16.39 9.86
N TYR A 49 23.51 17.04 11.02
CA TYR A 49 23.61 16.35 12.31
C TYR A 49 22.45 15.38 12.55
N ALA A 50 21.22 15.79 12.21
CA ALA A 50 20.04 14.94 12.31
C ALA A 50 20.15 13.72 11.38
N ALA A 51 20.58 13.92 10.13
CA ALA A 51 20.81 12.85 9.18
C ALA A 51 21.88 11.86 9.68
N TYR A 52 23.01 12.36 10.17
CA TYR A 52 24.08 11.55 10.75
C TYR A 52 23.59 10.73 11.96
N SER A 53 22.82 11.35 12.85
CA SER A 53 22.27 10.70 14.05
C SER A 53 21.28 9.60 13.69
N ALA A 54 20.36 9.86 12.74
CA ALA A 54 19.41 8.87 12.25
C ALA A 54 20.11 7.69 11.54
N ALA A 55 21.14 7.97 10.71
CA ALA A 55 21.92 6.94 10.05
C ALA A 55 22.72 6.08 11.04
N SER A 56 23.31 6.68 12.07
CA SER A 56 24.03 5.97 13.13
C SER A 56 23.10 5.07 13.96
N CYS A 57 21.89 5.56 14.25
CA CYS A 57 20.83 4.77 14.88
C CYS A 57 20.42 3.59 14.00
N LEU A 58 20.16 3.81 12.71
CA LEU A 58 19.82 2.75 11.76
C LEU A 58 20.92 1.69 11.65
N ARG A 59 22.19 2.11 11.60
CA ARG A 59 23.33 1.17 11.58
C ARG A 59 23.31 0.27 12.82
N SER A 60 23.22 0.88 14.00
CA SER A 60 23.20 0.15 15.28
C SER A 60 21.98 -0.78 15.37
N PHE A 61 20.82 -0.31 14.91
CA PHE A 61 19.60 -1.09 14.81
C PHE A 61 19.79 -2.32 13.94
N ILE A 62 20.34 -2.19 12.73
CA ILE A 62 20.60 -3.33 11.83
C ILE A 62 21.62 -4.30 12.45
N GLU A 63 22.71 -3.78 13.03
CA GLU A 63 23.75 -4.60 13.68
C GLU A 63 23.22 -5.41 14.87
N SER A 64 22.21 -4.90 15.57
CA SER A 64 21.54 -5.63 16.67
C SER A 64 20.66 -6.81 16.20
N ARG A 65 20.45 -6.96 14.88
CA ARG A 65 19.62 -8.01 14.25
C ARG A 65 18.25 -8.19 14.93
N PRO A 66 17.45 -7.12 15.11
CA PRO A 66 16.22 -7.14 15.90
C PRO A 66 15.07 -7.85 15.17
N VAL A 67 15.22 -8.08 13.86
CA VAL A 67 14.26 -8.78 13.01
C VAL A 67 15.01 -9.89 12.27
N SER A 68 14.46 -11.10 12.29
CA SER A 68 14.98 -12.22 11.50
C SER A 68 14.95 -11.87 10.01
N LEU A 69 16.00 -12.19 9.27
CA LEU A 69 16.02 -12.02 7.82
C LEU A 69 14.91 -12.89 7.21
N SER A 70 14.02 -12.27 6.44
CA SER A 70 13.01 -13.02 5.70
C SER A 70 13.68 -13.82 4.58
N GLU A 71 13.40 -15.11 4.48
CA GLU A 71 13.79 -15.90 3.31
C GLU A 71 13.02 -15.44 2.07
N GLY A 72 13.74 -15.24 0.96
CA GLY A 72 13.15 -14.87 -0.32
C GLY A 72 14.03 -13.92 -1.13
N ALA A 73 13.89 -13.96 -2.45
CA ALA A 73 14.56 -13.01 -3.33
C ALA A 73 13.98 -11.60 -3.11
N TRP A 74 14.85 -10.60 -3.00
CA TRP A 74 14.42 -9.21 -3.15
C TRP A 74 13.71 -9.09 -4.51
N PRO A 75 12.55 -8.42 -4.60
CA PRO A 75 11.94 -8.17 -5.90
C PRO A 75 13.00 -7.47 -6.77
N LYS A 76 13.42 -8.15 -7.84
CA LYS A 76 14.37 -7.58 -8.80
C LYS A 76 13.80 -6.21 -9.22
N SER A 77 14.67 -5.23 -9.45
CA SER A 77 14.30 -3.82 -9.68
C SER A 77 13.01 -3.66 -10.49
N VAL A 78 12.24 -2.59 -10.23
CA VAL A 78 10.96 -2.26 -10.90
C VAL A 78 10.95 -2.48 -12.42
N ALA A 79 12.11 -2.39 -13.08
CA ALA A 79 12.28 -2.72 -14.51
C ALA A 79 12.01 -4.19 -14.87
N SER A 80 12.35 -5.14 -14.00
CA SER A 80 12.23 -6.59 -14.25
C SER A 80 10.87 -7.19 -13.86
N VAL A 81 10.17 -6.61 -12.87
CA VAL A 81 8.79 -7.01 -12.53
C VAL A 81 7.80 -6.52 -13.60
N ALA A 82 8.12 -5.42 -14.30
CA ALA A 82 7.32 -4.95 -15.43
C ALA A 82 7.27 -5.94 -16.61
N ALA A 83 8.24 -6.85 -16.72
CA ALA A 83 8.36 -7.81 -17.82
C ALA A 83 7.49 -9.07 -17.67
N THR A 84 6.98 -9.36 -16.46
CA THR A 84 6.05 -10.47 -16.19
C THR A 84 4.64 -9.96 -15.91
N LYS A 85 4.26 -8.81 -16.49
CA LYS A 85 2.87 -8.36 -16.42
C LYS A 85 2.04 -9.24 -17.35
N SER A 86 1.28 -10.16 -16.77
CA SER A 86 0.08 -10.69 -17.42
C SER A 86 -0.75 -9.48 -17.87
N ARG A 87 -0.77 -9.18 -19.17
CA ARG A 87 -1.64 -8.15 -19.72
C ARG A 87 -3.06 -8.68 -19.58
N ILE A 88 -3.73 -8.34 -18.49
CA ILE A 88 -5.15 -8.59 -18.32
C ILE A 88 -5.87 -7.99 -19.54
N SER A 89 -6.64 -8.83 -20.22
CA SER A 89 -7.36 -8.41 -21.42
C SER A 89 -8.44 -7.40 -21.04
N ILE A 90 -8.71 -6.44 -21.93
CA ILE A 90 -9.81 -5.47 -21.75
C ILE A 90 -11.15 -6.21 -21.53
N ALA A 91 -11.32 -7.38 -22.15
CA ALA A 91 -12.49 -8.23 -21.99
C ALA A 91 -12.67 -8.73 -20.54
N GLN A 92 -11.58 -9.20 -19.91
CA GLN A 92 -11.61 -9.67 -18.51
C GLN A 92 -11.97 -8.53 -17.55
N ARG A 93 -11.33 -7.35 -17.70
CA ARG A 93 -11.66 -6.19 -16.87
C ARG A 93 -13.12 -5.77 -17.01
N LYS A 94 -13.63 -5.79 -18.24
CA LYS A 94 -15.01 -5.44 -18.53
C LYS A 94 -15.97 -6.43 -17.88
N LYS A 95 -15.71 -7.74 -18.00
CA LYS A 95 -16.54 -8.78 -17.37
C LYS A 95 -16.65 -8.56 -15.86
N LEU A 96 -15.51 -8.47 -15.15
CA LEU A 96 -15.48 -8.24 -13.70
C LEU A 96 -16.19 -6.95 -13.30
N PHE A 97 -15.96 -5.87 -14.04
CA PHE A 97 -16.58 -4.59 -13.76
C PHE A 97 -18.10 -4.66 -13.89
N ASP A 98 -18.59 -5.26 -14.99
CA ASP A 98 -20.03 -5.40 -15.24
C ASP A 98 -20.67 -6.30 -14.17
N GLU A 99 -20.03 -7.41 -13.80
CA GLU A 99 -20.51 -8.35 -12.79
C GLU A 99 -20.59 -7.70 -11.40
N LEU A 100 -19.52 -7.06 -10.93
CA LEU A 100 -19.51 -6.33 -9.66
C LEU A 100 -20.49 -5.14 -9.64
N CYS A 101 -20.74 -4.51 -10.79
CA CYS A 101 -21.70 -3.41 -10.87
C CYS A 101 -23.15 -3.87 -10.91
N THR A 102 -23.45 -5.04 -11.46
CA THR A 102 -24.82 -5.50 -11.71
C THR A 102 -25.29 -6.53 -10.68
N ALA A 103 -24.44 -7.46 -10.26
CA ALA A 103 -24.82 -8.58 -9.41
C ALA A 103 -24.76 -8.27 -7.90
N PHE A 104 -23.94 -7.29 -7.49
CA PHE A 104 -23.75 -6.95 -6.07
C PHE A 104 -24.46 -5.65 -5.73
N ASP A 105 -25.20 -5.58 -4.64
CA ASP A 105 -25.58 -4.28 -4.06
C ASP A 105 -24.43 -3.62 -3.28
N MET A 106 -24.68 -2.49 -2.62
CA MET A 106 -23.64 -1.78 -1.86
C MET A 106 -23.23 -2.50 -0.57
N GLU A 107 -24.12 -3.26 0.05
CA GLU A 107 -23.84 -4.00 1.28
C GLU A 107 -23.09 -5.29 0.96
N GLU A 108 -23.50 -6.00 -0.09
CA GLU A 108 -22.79 -7.17 -0.62
C GLU A 108 -21.39 -6.80 -1.09
N PHE A 109 -21.23 -5.67 -1.78
CA PHE A 109 -19.90 -5.18 -2.17
C PHE A 109 -19.01 -4.88 -0.95
N LYS A 110 -19.57 -4.28 0.11
CA LYS A 110 -18.84 -4.04 1.37
C LYS A 110 -18.41 -5.35 2.03
N ASN A 111 -19.30 -6.35 2.06
CA ASN A 111 -19.01 -7.67 2.61
C ASN A 111 -17.92 -8.39 1.80
N LEU A 112 -17.97 -8.30 0.47
CA LEU A 112 -16.91 -8.82 -0.40
C LEU A 112 -15.57 -8.14 -0.10
N CYS A 113 -15.52 -6.81 -0.03
CA CYS A 113 -14.32 -6.07 0.33
C CYS A 113 -13.78 -6.50 1.70
N PHE A 114 -14.67 -6.68 2.69
CA PHE A 114 -14.31 -7.16 4.03
C PHE A 114 -13.67 -8.57 3.99
N LEU A 115 -14.28 -9.53 3.28
CA LEU A 115 -13.74 -10.89 3.13
C LEU A 115 -12.37 -10.88 2.43
N LEU A 116 -12.20 -9.99 1.45
CA LEU A 116 -10.96 -9.77 0.74
C LEU A 116 -9.90 -8.99 1.55
N GLY A 117 -10.23 -8.55 2.78
CA GLY A 117 -9.33 -7.77 3.63
C GLY A 117 -9.02 -6.38 3.09
N VAL A 118 -9.94 -5.79 2.33
CA VAL A 118 -9.83 -4.43 1.78
C VAL A 118 -10.76 -3.49 2.54
N ASP A 119 -10.19 -2.45 3.12
CA ASP A 119 -10.97 -1.39 3.76
C ASP A 119 -11.64 -0.54 2.67
N ILE A 120 -12.97 -0.54 2.65
CA ILE A 120 -13.75 0.18 1.64
C ILE A 120 -13.58 1.70 1.75
N ASP A 121 -13.22 2.23 2.92
CA ASP A 121 -13.01 3.66 3.14
C ASP A 121 -11.66 4.13 2.58
N GLU A 122 -10.72 3.22 2.34
CA GLU A 122 -9.46 3.50 1.63
C GLU A 122 -9.65 3.50 0.11
N ILE A 123 -10.75 2.94 -0.41
CA ILE A 123 -11.05 2.92 -1.84
C ILE A 123 -11.71 4.24 -2.26
N PRO A 124 -11.05 5.06 -3.11
CA PRO A 124 -11.60 6.34 -3.51
C PRO A 124 -12.82 6.19 -4.43
N GLY A 125 -13.81 7.06 -4.26
CA GLY A 125 -14.97 7.17 -5.14
C GLY A 125 -16.32 7.21 -4.42
N ASP A 126 -17.21 8.06 -4.92
CA ASP A 126 -18.51 8.34 -4.29
C ASP A 126 -19.61 7.34 -4.69
N ARG A 127 -19.38 6.57 -5.75
CA ARG A 127 -20.34 5.61 -6.32
C ARG A 127 -19.73 4.21 -6.35
N LYS A 128 -20.60 3.19 -6.28
CA LYS A 128 -20.21 1.76 -6.39
C LYS A 128 -19.27 1.53 -7.58
N SER A 129 -19.65 2.01 -8.76
CA SER A 129 -18.87 1.83 -9.99
C SER A 129 -17.48 2.49 -9.94
N ALA A 130 -17.31 3.59 -9.20
CA ALA A 130 -15.99 4.16 -8.97
C ALA A 130 -15.17 3.26 -8.05
N ARG A 131 -15.75 2.82 -6.92
CA ARG A 131 -15.07 1.92 -5.98
C ARG A 131 -14.73 0.55 -6.59
N VAL A 132 -15.60 -0.01 -7.42
CA VAL A 132 -15.37 -1.25 -8.17
C VAL A 132 -14.17 -1.10 -9.11
N ARG A 133 -14.07 0.04 -9.83
CA ARG A 133 -12.92 0.31 -10.70
C ARG A 133 -11.63 0.33 -9.90
N GLU A 134 -11.62 1.05 -8.78
CA GLU A 134 -10.44 1.14 -7.91
C GLU A 134 -10.10 -0.20 -7.27
N LEU A 135 -11.10 -1.01 -6.90
CA LEU A 135 -10.88 -2.37 -6.41
C LEU A 135 -10.21 -3.25 -7.48
N ILE A 136 -10.70 -3.25 -8.72
CA ILE A 136 -10.08 -4.00 -9.82
C ILE A 136 -8.64 -3.52 -10.04
N LEU A 137 -8.40 -2.21 -10.03
CA LEU A 137 -7.05 -1.64 -10.16
C LEU A 137 -6.15 -2.01 -8.98
N LEU A 138 -6.67 -2.09 -7.76
CA LEU A 138 -5.94 -2.53 -6.57
C LEU A 138 -5.48 -3.98 -6.73
N PHE A 139 -6.39 -4.89 -7.10
CA PHE A 139 -6.09 -6.31 -7.29
C PHE A 139 -5.18 -6.57 -8.49
N GLU A 140 -5.31 -5.78 -9.56
CA GLU A 140 -4.39 -5.81 -10.69
C GLU A 140 -2.99 -5.33 -10.30
N ARG A 141 -2.88 -4.22 -9.57
CA ARG A 141 -1.58 -3.74 -9.04
C ARG A 141 -0.95 -4.77 -8.11
N ARG A 142 -1.77 -5.54 -7.40
CA ARG A 142 -1.38 -6.62 -6.50
C ARG A 142 -1.11 -7.95 -7.21
N ASP A 143 -1.26 -8.07 -8.53
CA ASP A 143 -1.12 -9.33 -9.26
C ASP A 143 -1.97 -10.49 -8.67
N THR A 144 -3.05 -10.14 -7.97
CA THR A 144 -3.96 -11.07 -7.28
C THR A 144 -5.36 -11.05 -7.88
N LEU A 145 -5.51 -10.63 -9.14
CA LEU A 145 -6.82 -10.52 -9.79
C LEU A 145 -7.61 -11.84 -9.78
N HIS A 146 -6.91 -12.98 -9.88
CA HIS A 146 -7.50 -14.32 -9.77
C HIS A 146 -8.26 -14.54 -8.45
N VAL A 147 -7.80 -13.95 -7.33
CA VAL A 147 -8.48 -14.03 -6.03
C VAL A 147 -9.81 -13.28 -6.08
N LEU A 148 -9.84 -12.13 -6.76
CA LEU A 148 -11.08 -11.37 -6.95
C LEU A 148 -12.04 -12.11 -7.88
N GLU A 149 -11.54 -12.73 -8.96
CA GLU A 149 -12.35 -13.57 -9.85
C GLU A 149 -12.97 -14.75 -9.11
N GLU A 150 -12.18 -15.48 -8.31
CA GLU A 150 -12.67 -16.61 -7.53
C GLU A 150 -13.73 -16.19 -6.51
N ALA A 151 -13.51 -15.08 -5.78
CA ALA A 151 -14.47 -14.57 -4.81
C ALA A 151 -15.78 -14.07 -5.45
N VAL A 152 -15.71 -13.55 -6.67
CA VAL A 152 -16.90 -13.15 -7.43
C VAL A 152 -17.64 -14.39 -7.95
N ASP A 153 -16.92 -15.35 -8.54
CA ASP A 153 -17.49 -16.59 -9.09
C ASP A 153 -18.14 -17.47 -7.99
N GLU A 154 -17.60 -17.50 -6.77
CA GLU A 154 -18.18 -18.23 -5.62
C GLU A 154 -19.56 -17.70 -5.22
N ARG A 155 -19.82 -16.40 -5.42
CA ARG A 155 -21.10 -15.77 -5.07
C ARG A 155 -22.13 -15.86 -6.19
N THR A 156 -21.68 -15.86 -7.45
CA THR A 156 -22.55 -15.94 -8.63
C THR A 156 -23.07 -17.37 -8.90
N ARG A 157 -22.50 -18.39 -8.24
CA ARG A 157 -23.02 -19.78 -8.21
C ARG A 157 -24.15 -19.97 -7.21
#